data_AF-A0A8T4BXE3-F1
#
_entry.id   AF-A0A8T4BXE3-F1
#
_cell.length_a   1.000
_cell.length_b   1.000
_cell.length_c   1.000
_cell.angle_alpha   90.00
_cell.angle_beta   90.00
_cell.angle_gamma   90.00
#
_symmetry.space_group_name_H-M   'P 1'
#
loop_
_entity.id
_entity.type
_entity.pdbx_description
1 polymer ?
#
loop_
_entity_poly.entity_id
_entity_poly.type
_entity_poly.pdbx_seq_one_letter_code
_entity_poly.pdbx_strand_id
1 'polypeptide(L)'
;MIIYNPHNKKLLERRIKKVQNLIDNIPVKYCFVTGSFIYKNNYEDIDIFVITRAKRRLKIHKFHKFVNKIKINIIDFNDLYSLFYHSVSKSCVSKNILPVKPLKVTISDYWHVINEAIPTILNQKNKYHKDIRFLVLYTEFFKTGNVLDTFQLNQKINQFKDYKEILKYIQKEVPVIINENMKKSYIKRFFYTQAGFYRKLLDYKAQNFLYNLTHTITKYG
;
A
#
# COMPACT_ATOMS: atom_id res chain seq x y z
N MET A 1 1.09 18.04 18.31
CA MET A 1 1.76 17.40 17.16
C MET A 1 2.55 16.20 17.66
N ILE A 2 2.46 15.06 16.96
CA ILE A 2 3.24 13.86 17.27
C ILE A 2 3.96 13.40 16.01
N ILE A 3 5.26 13.17 16.14
CA ILE A 3 6.11 12.67 15.07
C ILE A 3 6.29 11.17 15.29
N TYR A 4 5.75 10.38 14.37
CA TYR A 4 6.02 8.96 14.26
C TYR A 4 7.16 8.80 13.27
N ASN A 5 8.36 8.49 13.75
CA ASN A 5 9.48 8.24 12.86
C ASN A 5 10.49 7.26 13.48
N PRO A 6 10.58 6.01 13.00
CA PRO A 6 11.64 5.10 13.40
C PRO A 6 13.01 5.50 12.83
N HIS A 7 13.07 6.38 11.83
CA HIS A 7 14.30 6.73 11.09
C HIS A 7 14.74 8.17 11.38
N ASN A 8 15.22 8.42 12.60
CA ASN A 8 15.52 9.76 13.15
C ASN A 8 16.50 10.65 12.34
N LYS A 9 17.17 10.17 11.28
CA LYS A 9 18.23 10.91 10.57
C LYS A 9 17.83 11.59 9.25
N LYS A 10 16.56 11.60 8.85
CA LYS A 10 16.14 12.11 7.51
C LYS A 10 14.92 13.04 7.48
N LEU A 11 14.46 13.55 8.62
CA LEU A 11 13.38 14.51 8.62
C LEU A 11 13.90 15.92 8.32
N LEU A 12 13.29 16.58 7.35
CA LEU A 12 13.61 17.96 7.03
C LEU A 12 12.83 18.86 8.00
N GLU A 13 13.50 19.50 8.97
CA GLU A 13 12.85 20.34 9.98
C GLU A 13 11.94 21.42 9.38
N ARG A 14 12.37 22.04 8.27
CA ARG A 14 11.55 22.97 7.48
C ARG A 14 10.21 22.36 7.06
N ARG A 15 10.23 21.09 6.63
CA ARG A 15 9.03 20.37 6.20
C ARG A 15 8.14 20.04 7.40
N ILE A 16 8.72 19.62 8.54
CA ILE A 16 7.94 19.37 9.76
C ILE A 16 7.19 20.62 10.19
N LYS A 17 7.85 21.78 10.29
CA LYS A 17 7.19 23.05 10.64
C LYS A 17 6.06 23.40 9.67
N LYS A 18 6.28 23.19 8.36
CA LYS A 18 5.23 23.36 7.34
C LYS A 18 4.06 22.40 7.53
N VAL A 19 4.32 21.13 7.85
CA VAL A 19 3.27 20.15 8.16
C VAL A 19 2.50 20.54 9.42
N GLN A 20 3.18 20.98 10.47
CA GLN A 20 2.55 21.41 11.72
C GLN A 20 1.53 22.51 11.48
N ASN A 21 1.96 23.60 10.84
CA ASN A 21 1.06 24.70 10.47
C ASN A 21 -0.10 24.22 9.60
N LEU A 22 0.14 23.26 8.71
CA LEU A 22 -0.90 22.72 7.85
C LEU A 22 -1.95 21.91 8.62
N ILE A 23 -1.54 20.93 9.42
CA ILE A 23 -2.45 20.01 10.12
C ILE A 23 -3.22 20.70 11.26
N ASP A 24 -2.60 21.70 11.92
CA ASP A 24 -3.24 22.44 13.01
C ASP A 24 -4.45 23.23 12.52
N ASN A 25 -4.43 23.70 11.28
CA ASN A 25 -5.57 24.41 10.70
C ASN A 25 -6.69 23.47 10.21
N ILE A 26 -6.48 22.16 10.06
CA ILE A 26 -7.53 21.24 9.56
C ILE A 26 -8.56 20.97 10.66
N PRO A 27 -9.87 21.21 10.45
CA PRO A 27 -10.91 21.07 11.47
C PRO A 27 -11.34 19.60 11.67
N VAL A 28 -10.37 18.72 11.93
CA VAL A 28 -10.57 17.29 12.15
C VAL A 28 -9.77 16.83 13.36
N LYS A 29 -10.29 15.83 14.07
CA LYS A 29 -9.64 15.30 15.27
C LYS A 29 -8.36 14.55 14.93
N TYR A 30 -8.37 13.74 13.88
CA TYR A 30 -7.25 12.89 13.51
C TYR A 30 -6.87 13.12 12.06
N CYS A 31 -5.67 13.66 11.85
CA CYS A 31 -5.03 13.72 10.55
C CYS A 31 -3.52 13.59 10.68
N PHE A 32 -2.90 13.15 9.59
CA PHE A 32 -1.46 13.02 9.49
C PHE A 32 -0.99 13.22 8.06
N VAL A 33 0.29 13.57 7.92
CA VAL A 33 1.00 13.60 6.64
C VAL A 33 2.05 12.50 6.67
N THR A 34 2.21 11.79 5.57
CA THR A 34 3.26 10.78 5.38
C THR A 34 3.88 10.89 3.98
N GLY A 35 4.87 10.05 3.68
CA GLY A 35 5.42 9.90 2.34
C GLY A 35 6.49 10.94 1.97
N SER A 36 6.79 11.00 0.67
CA SER A 36 7.97 11.67 0.11
C SER A 36 8.16 13.11 0.53
N PHE A 37 7.08 13.83 0.80
CA PHE A 37 7.12 15.22 1.24
C PHE A 37 7.97 15.46 2.48
N ILE A 38 7.97 14.50 3.41
CA ILE A 38 8.62 14.66 4.71
C ILE A 38 10.15 14.48 4.60
N TYR A 39 10.61 13.65 3.66
CA TYR A 39 12.01 13.21 3.56
C TYR A 39 12.73 13.58 2.25
N LYS A 40 12.03 14.04 1.21
CA LYS A 40 12.65 14.47 -0.06
C LYS A 40 12.60 15.98 -0.20
N ASN A 41 13.76 16.61 -0.43
CA ASN A 41 13.86 18.05 -0.68
C ASN A 41 13.06 18.47 -1.92
N ASN A 42 13.14 17.69 -2.99
CA ASN A 42 12.59 18.03 -4.31
C ASN A 42 11.15 17.55 -4.53
N TYR A 43 10.48 17.03 -3.50
CA TYR A 43 9.07 16.60 -3.59
C TYR A 43 8.16 17.61 -2.89
N GLU A 44 7.14 18.06 -3.59
CA GLU A 44 6.28 19.16 -3.12
C GLU A 44 4.83 18.80 -2.87
N ASP A 45 4.36 17.69 -3.46
CA ASP A 45 3.00 17.23 -3.25
C ASP A 45 2.82 16.77 -1.80
N ILE A 46 1.68 17.11 -1.20
CA ILE A 46 1.37 16.78 0.20
C ILE A 46 0.14 15.89 0.21
N ASP A 47 0.33 14.62 0.59
CA ASP A 47 -0.77 13.73 0.93
C ASP A 47 -1.12 13.87 2.40
N ILE A 48 -2.31 14.40 2.68
CA ILE A 48 -2.89 14.48 4.02
C ILE A 48 -3.89 13.35 4.17
N PHE A 49 -3.74 12.54 5.20
CA PHE A 49 -4.68 11.50 5.56
C PHE A 49 -5.57 11.98 6.70
N VAL A 50 -6.88 11.93 6.50
CA VAL A 50 -7.88 12.29 7.50
C VAL A 50 -8.62 11.04 7.93
N ILE A 51 -8.65 10.78 9.23
CA ILE A 51 -9.37 9.62 9.79
C ILE A 51 -10.72 10.09 10.30
N THR A 52 -11.79 9.51 9.77
CA THR A 52 -13.17 9.88 10.13
C THR A 52 -14.12 8.71 9.99
N ARG A 53 -15.17 8.67 10.81
CA ARG A 53 -16.34 7.78 10.64
C ARG A 53 -17.35 8.35 9.64
N ALA A 54 -17.39 9.68 9.51
CA ALA A 54 -18.33 10.37 8.66
C ALA A 54 -17.73 10.55 7.27
N LYS A 55 -18.40 10.04 6.23
CA LYS A 55 -18.16 10.38 4.82
C LYS A 55 -18.58 11.83 4.48
N ARG A 56 -18.69 12.71 5.48
CA ARG A 56 -19.02 14.12 5.26
C ARG A 56 -17.93 14.70 4.37
N ARG A 57 -18.33 15.29 3.24
CA ARG A 57 -17.45 16.13 2.42
C ARG A 57 -16.93 17.24 3.33
N LEU A 58 -15.70 17.11 3.78
CA LEU A 58 -15.02 18.18 4.50
C LEU A 58 -15.03 19.38 3.54
N LYS A 59 -15.60 20.52 3.98
CA LYS A 59 -15.56 21.78 3.23
C LYS A 59 -14.12 22.31 3.26
N ILE A 60 -13.26 21.68 2.47
CA ILE A 60 -11.81 21.92 2.38
C ILE A 60 -11.50 23.14 1.52
N HIS A 61 -12.49 23.74 0.85
CA HIS A 61 -12.29 24.82 -0.11
C HIS A 61 -11.54 26.05 0.44
N LYS A 62 -11.51 26.25 1.78
CA LYS A 62 -10.70 27.31 2.40
C LYS A 62 -9.18 27.02 2.47
N PHE A 63 -8.74 25.76 2.30
CA PHE A 63 -7.32 25.35 2.41
C PHE A 63 -6.56 25.35 1.08
N HIS A 64 -7.26 25.18 -0.05
CA HIS A 64 -6.65 25.20 -1.38
C HIS A 64 -5.94 26.52 -1.69
N LYS A 65 -6.31 27.61 -1.01
CA LYS A 65 -5.72 28.94 -1.22
C LYS A 65 -4.24 29.05 -0.83
N PHE A 66 -3.70 28.10 -0.06
CA PHE A 66 -2.33 28.19 0.47
C PHE A 66 -1.33 27.21 -0.16
N VAL A 67 -1.76 26.14 -0.84
CA VAL A 67 -0.86 25.20 -1.52
C VAL A 67 -1.61 24.47 -2.66
N ASN A 68 -1.27 24.77 -3.92
CA ASN A 68 -1.89 24.15 -5.11
C ASN A 68 -1.65 22.62 -5.27
N LYS A 69 -0.90 21.99 -4.35
CA LYS A 69 -0.45 20.59 -4.42
C LYS A 69 -0.82 19.73 -3.20
N ILE A 70 -1.88 20.09 -2.48
CA ILE A 70 -2.39 19.26 -1.37
C ILE A 70 -3.44 18.28 -1.89
N LYS A 71 -3.25 17.01 -1.60
CA LYS A 71 -4.24 15.94 -1.77
C LYS A 71 -4.71 15.46 -0.41
N ILE A 72 -6.03 15.42 -0.21
CA ILE A 72 -6.62 14.88 1.01
C ILE A 72 -7.21 13.51 0.73
N ASN A 73 -6.70 12.52 1.44
CA ASN A 73 -7.13 11.14 1.42
C ASN A 73 -7.92 10.86 2.69
N ILE A 74 -9.13 10.32 2.56
CA ILE A 74 -9.97 9.97 3.69
C ILE A 74 -9.77 8.49 4.01
N ILE A 75 -9.47 8.18 5.27
CA ILE A 75 -9.42 6.83 5.80
C ILE A 75 -10.64 6.66 6.70
N ASP A 76 -11.50 5.69 6.37
CA ASP A 76 -12.60 5.35 7.26
C ASP A 76 -12.04 4.78 8.57
N PHE A 77 -12.60 5.19 9.70
CA PHE A 77 -12.23 4.62 11.00
C PHE A 77 -12.38 3.09 11.04
N ASN A 78 -13.25 2.54 10.21
CA ASN A 78 -13.38 1.10 10.06
C ASN A 78 -12.13 0.49 9.43
N ASP A 79 -11.48 1.14 8.46
CA ASP A 79 -10.36 0.61 7.66
C ASP A 79 -8.99 0.69 8.36
N LEU A 80 -8.95 1.06 9.64
CA LEU A 80 -7.71 1.16 10.41
C LEU A 80 -7.04 -0.20 10.67
N TYR A 81 -7.69 -1.32 10.33
CA TYR A 81 -7.08 -2.65 10.35
C TYR A 81 -6.26 -2.97 9.09
N SER A 82 -6.26 -2.09 8.08
CA SER A 82 -5.62 -2.34 6.78
C SER A 82 -4.10 -2.24 6.82
N LEU A 83 -3.41 -3.08 6.03
CA LEU A 83 -1.95 -3.04 5.91
C LEU A 83 -1.43 -1.66 5.48
N PHE A 84 -2.18 -1.01 4.59
CA PHE A 84 -1.87 0.34 4.14
C PHE A 84 -1.84 1.32 5.30
N TYR A 85 -2.87 1.36 6.15
CA TYR A 85 -2.91 2.25 7.31
C TYR A 85 -1.73 2.01 8.26
N HIS A 86 -1.47 0.74 8.58
CA HIS A 86 -0.33 0.37 9.42
C HIS A 86 1.02 0.74 8.80
N SER A 87 1.16 0.75 7.47
CA SER A 87 2.35 1.23 6.77
C SER A 87 2.50 2.75 6.85
N VAL A 88 1.44 3.49 6.53
CA VAL A 88 1.51 4.97 6.44
C VAL A 88 1.58 5.67 7.79
N SER A 89 1.04 5.05 8.85
CA SER A 89 1.04 5.60 10.21
C SER A 89 2.38 5.44 10.93
N LYS A 90 3.23 4.48 10.53
CA LYS A 90 4.54 4.25 11.15
C LYS A 90 5.53 5.40 10.98
N SER A 91 5.47 6.08 9.85
CA SER A 91 6.40 7.17 9.49
C SER A 91 5.59 8.37 9.02
N CYS A 92 5.10 9.18 9.97
CA CYS A 92 4.21 10.30 9.72
C CYS A 92 4.33 11.43 10.75
N VAL A 93 3.80 12.60 10.40
CA VAL A 93 3.60 13.72 11.34
C VAL A 93 2.10 13.93 11.51
N SER A 94 1.63 13.92 12.75
CA SER A 94 0.21 13.87 13.07
C SER A 94 -0.23 14.97 14.03
N LYS A 95 -1.52 15.33 13.94
CA LYS A 95 -2.13 16.35 14.80
C LYS A 95 -2.28 15.86 16.23
N ASN A 96 -2.70 14.60 16.39
CA ASN A 96 -2.98 13.91 17.65
C ASN A 96 -2.51 12.45 17.59
N ILE A 97 -2.53 11.76 18.74
CA ILE A 97 -2.27 10.32 18.80
C ILE A 97 -3.22 9.61 17.82
N LEU A 98 -2.65 8.87 16.88
CA LEU A 98 -3.43 8.17 15.88
C LEU A 98 -4.18 6.99 16.51
N PRO A 99 -5.44 6.75 16.13
CA PRO A 99 -6.19 5.59 16.61
C PRO A 99 -5.55 4.29 16.10
N VAL A 100 -5.49 3.29 16.96
CA VAL A 100 -4.88 1.98 16.63
C VAL A 100 -5.96 0.92 16.63
N LYS A 101 -5.98 0.09 15.58
CA LYS A 101 -6.71 -1.18 15.55
C LYS A 101 -5.71 -2.30 15.28
N PRO A 102 -5.99 -3.54 15.72
CA PRO A 102 -5.16 -4.67 15.33
C PRO A 102 -5.23 -4.87 13.82
N LEU A 103 -4.08 -5.18 13.22
CA LEU A 103 -3.97 -5.51 11.80
C LEU A 103 -4.84 -6.74 11.51
N LYS A 104 -5.73 -6.65 10.52
CA LYS A 104 -6.55 -7.78 10.05
C LYS A 104 -6.36 -7.90 8.54
N VAL A 105 -5.42 -8.76 8.16
CA VAL A 105 -5.06 -9.00 6.76
C VAL A 105 -4.89 -10.49 6.57
N THR A 106 -5.58 -11.04 5.59
CA THR A 106 -5.59 -12.47 5.27
C THR A 106 -4.91 -12.74 3.93
N ILE A 107 -4.58 -14.01 3.69
CA ILE A 107 -4.07 -14.43 2.38
C ILE A 107 -5.10 -14.18 1.26
N SER A 108 -6.40 -14.21 1.58
CA SER A 108 -7.44 -13.86 0.61
C SER A 108 -7.34 -12.39 0.19
N ASP A 109 -7.10 -11.48 1.14
CA ASP A 109 -6.89 -10.05 0.85
C ASP A 109 -5.66 -9.85 -0.03
N TYR A 110 -4.59 -10.61 0.24
CA TYR A 110 -3.39 -10.58 -0.58
C TYR A 110 -3.63 -11.06 -2.00
N TRP A 111 -4.36 -12.17 -2.17
CA TRP A 111 -4.70 -12.66 -3.50
C TRP A 111 -5.59 -11.68 -4.27
N HIS A 112 -6.47 -10.95 -3.58
CA HIS A 112 -7.25 -9.87 -4.19
C HIS A 112 -6.33 -8.75 -4.72
N VAL A 113 -5.35 -8.32 -3.92
CA VAL A 113 -4.33 -7.34 -4.36
C VAL A 113 -3.57 -7.84 -5.60
N ILE A 114 -3.19 -9.12 -5.64
CA ILE A 114 -2.53 -9.72 -6.83
C ILE A 114 -3.44 -9.64 -8.06
N ASN A 115 -4.72 -10.01 -7.90
CA ASN A 115 -5.69 -10.00 -8.99
C ASN A 115 -5.99 -8.60 -9.55
N GLU A 116 -5.93 -7.57 -8.72
CA GLU A 116 -6.12 -6.18 -9.16
C GLU A 116 -4.83 -5.61 -9.77
N ALA A 117 -3.69 -5.85 -9.10
CA ALA A 117 -2.42 -5.23 -9.45
C ALA A 117 -1.83 -5.79 -10.75
N ILE A 118 -1.86 -7.11 -10.95
CA ILE A 118 -1.21 -7.74 -12.11
C ILE A 118 -1.80 -7.27 -13.44
N PRO A 119 -3.13 -7.26 -13.65
CA PRO A 119 -3.72 -6.70 -14.86
C PRO A 119 -3.38 -5.22 -15.07
N THR A 120 -3.41 -4.43 -14.00
CA THR A 120 -3.10 -2.99 -14.08
C THR A 120 -1.65 -2.75 -14.50
N ILE A 121 -0.69 -3.45 -13.89
CA ILE A 121 0.73 -3.37 -14.21
C ILE A 121 1.02 -3.78 -15.66
N LEU A 122 0.38 -4.84 -16.14
CA LEU A 122 0.65 -5.40 -17.47
C LEU A 122 -0.08 -4.68 -18.61
N ASN A 123 -1.23 -4.04 -18.34
CA ASN A 123 -2.08 -3.45 -19.37
C ASN A 123 -2.03 -1.92 -19.43
N GLN A 124 -1.62 -1.22 -18.37
CA GLN A 124 -1.65 0.25 -18.34
C GLN A 124 -0.26 0.87 -18.49
N LYS A 125 -0.13 1.82 -19.42
CA LYS A 125 1.07 2.66 -19.55
C LYS A 125 1.10 3.68 -18.40
N ASN A 126 1.98 3.44 -17.42
CA ASN A 126 2.40 4.37 -16.34
C ASN A 126 1.40 4.63 -15.20
N LYS A 127 0.23 3.98 -15.16
CA LYS A 127 -0.78 4.17 -14.10
C LYS A 127 -0.74 3.10 -13.00
N TYR A 128 0.37 2.40 -12.83
CA TYR A 128 0.50 1.22 -11.96
C TYR A 128 1.27 1.46 -10.64
N HIS A 129 1.74 2.67 -10.37
CA HIS A 129 2.62 2.92 -9.21
C HIS A 129 1.96 2.59 -7.87
N LYS A 130 0.65 2.83 -7.76
CA LYS A 130 -0.14 2.43 -6.59
C LYS A 130 -0.15 0.91 -6.46
N ASP A 131 -0.44 0.20 -7.54
CA ASP A 131 -0.52 -1.26 -7.59
C ASP A 131 0.79 -1.93 -7.22
N ILE A 132 1.92 -1.43 -7.76
CA ILE A 132 3.26 -1.87 -7.35
C ILE A 132 3.45 -1.69 -5.84
N ARG A 133 3.06 -0.54 -5.30
CA ARG A 133 3.20 -0.24 -3.88
C ARG A 133 2.43 -1.23 -3.02
N PHE A 134 1.18 -1.52 -3.36
CA PHE A 134 0.37 -2.50 -2.65
C PHE A 134 0.92 -3.92 -2.81
N LEU A 135 1.28 -4.30 -4.03
CA LEU A 135 1.80 -5.63 -4.34
C LEU A 135 3.06 -5.92 -3.52
N VAL A 136 4.07 -5.04 -3.57
CA VAL A 136 5.31 -5.19 -2.78
C VAL A 136 5.03 -5.14 -1.28
N LEU A 137 4.18 -4.23 -0.80
CA LEU A 137 3.87 -4.12 0.63
C LEU A 137 3.27 -5.42 1.18
N TYR A 138 2.30 -6.01 0.48
CA TYR A 138 1.68 -7.25 0.90
C TYR A 138 2.66 -8.43 0.79
N THR A 139 3.46 -8.51 -0.28
CA THR A 139 4.48 -9.55 -0.42
C THR A 139 5.46 -9.53 0.74
N GLU A 140 6.01 -8.36 1.09
CA GLU A 140 6.97 -8.25 2.20
C GLU A 140 6.34 -8.59 3.54
N PHE A 141 5.09 -8.16 3.77
CA PHE A 141 4.37 -8.49 5.00
C PHE A 141 4.19 -9.99 5.18
N PHE A 142 3.69 -10.70 4.16
CA PHE A 142 3.48 -12.15 4.28
C PHE A 142 4.79 -12.96 4.24
N LYS A 143 5.84 -12.41 3.63
CA LYS A 143 7.17 -13.04 3.61
C LYS A 143 7.91 -12.92 4.95
N THR A 144 7.79 -11.78 5.63
CA THR A 144 8.67 -11.44 6.77
C THR A 144 7.94 -11.19 8.08
N GLY A 145 6.60 -11.08 8.04
CA GLY A 145 5.78 -10.62 9.17
C GLY A 145 5.87 -9.10 9.42
N ASN A 146 6.75 -8.38 8.73
CA ASN A 146 7.00 -6.96 8.99
C ASN A 146 6.16 -6.06 8.09
N VAL A 147 5.45 -5.10 8.70
CA VAL A 147 4.80 -4.01 7.97
C VAL A 147 5.84 -2.94 7.64
N LEU A 148 6.27 -2.85 6.38
CA LEU A 148 7.16 -1.79 5.93
C LEU A 148 6.49 -0.43 6.03
N ASP A 149 7.21 0.56 6.56
CA ASP A 149 6.74 1.94 6.49
C ASP A 149 6.92 2.55 5.09
N THR A 150 6.47 3.79 4.90
CA THR A 150 6.50 4.44 3.58
C THR A 150 7.90 4.66 3.01
N PHE A 151 8.91 4.80 3.86
CA PHE A 151 10.30 5.00 3.46
C PHE A 151 10.94 3.67 3.08
N GLN A 152 10.83 2.65 3.95
CA GLN A 152 11.33 1.30 3.71
C GLN A 152 10.72 0.69 2.45
N LEU A 153 9.41 0.86 2.25
CA LEU A 153 8.72 0.37 1.06
C LEU A 153 9.25 1.03 -0.21
N ASN A 154 9.50 2.35 -0.18
CA ASN A 154 10.08 3.05 -1.33
C ASN A 154 11.50 2.58 -1.62
N GLN A 155 12.33 2.33 -0.59
CA GLN A 155 13.65 1.75 -0.78
C GLN A 155 13.58 0.36 -1.43
N LYS A 156 12.67 -0.50 -0.95
CA LYS A 156 12.44 -1.83 -1.53
C LYS A 156 12.04 -1.75 -2.99
N ILE A 157 11.08 -0.86 -3.33
CA ILE A 157 10.63 -0.68 -4.72
C ILE A 157 11.77 -0.18 -5.61
N ASN A 158 12.60 0.74 -5.13
CA ASN A 158 13.72 1.28 -5.90
C ASN A 158 14.88 0.28 -6.11
N GLN A 159 14.87 -0.87 -5.43
CA GLN A 159 15.84 -1.95 -5.69
C GLN A 159 15.54 -2.67 -7.01
N PHE A 160 14.30 -2.60 -7.50
CA PHE A 160 13.93 -3.17 -8.78
C PHE A 160 14.19 -2.17 -9.91
N LYS A 161 14.83 -2.62 -10.98
CA LYS A 161 15.12 -1.77 -12.15
C LYS A 161 13.85 -1.30 -12.84
N ASP A 162 12.88 -2.19 -12.95
CA ASP A 162 11.61 -1.93 -13.62
C ASP A 162 10.47 -2.77 -13.01
N TYR A 163 9.26 -2.58 -13.53
CA TYR A 163 8.09 -3.36 -13.11
C TYR A 163 8.22 -4.85 -13.48
N LYS A 164 9.04 -5.23 -14.47
CA LYS A 164 9.21 -6.63 -14.87
C LYS A 164 10.01 -7.39 -13.81
N GLU A 165 11.02 -6.76 -13.21
CA GLU A 165 11.73 -7.34 -12.07
C GLU A 165 10.81 -7.52 -10.85
N ILE A 166 9.88 -6.60 -10.63
CA ILE A 166 8.83 -6.78 -9.61
C ILE A 166 7.95 -7.98 -9.94
N LEU A 167 7.48 -8.13 -11.19
CA LEU A 167 6.69 -9.29 -11.58
C LEU A 167 7.44 -10.61 -11.39
N LYS A 168 8.74 -10.66 -11.69
CA LYS A 168 9.59 -11.83 -11.40
C LYS A 168 9.71 -12.09 -9.90
N TYR A 169 9.86 -11.04 -9.10
CA TYR A 169 9.87 -11.15 -7.64
C TYR A 169 8.57 -11.78 -7.13
N ILE A 170 7.42 -11.32 -7.63
CA ILE A 170 6.10 -11.88 -7.28
C ILE A 170 5.97 -13.34 -7.70
N GLN A 171 6.40 -13.70 -8.91
CA GLN A 171 6.39 -15.09 -9.36
C GLN A 171 7.22 -16.03 -8.47
N LYS A 172 8.33 -15.53 -7.93
CA LYS A 172 9.20 -16.31 -7.05
C LYS A 172 8.63 -16.46 -5.65
N GLU A 173 8.16 -15.38 -5.04
CA GLU A 173 7.84 -15.35 -3.61
C GLU A 173 6.40 -15.78 -3.30
N VAL A 174 5.43 -15.44 -4.15
CA VAL A 174 4.02 -15.77 -3.89
C VAL A 174 3.79 -17.27 -3.70
N PRO A 175 4.33 -18.18 -4.53
CA PRO A 175 4.14 -19.61 -4.32
C PRO A 175 4.61 -20.10 -2.95
N VAL A 176 5.76 -19.61 -2.48
CA VAL A 176 6.31 -19.97 -1.18
C VAL A 176 5.41 -19.46 -0.06
N ILE A 177 5.10 -18.16 -0.10
CA ILE A 177 4.22 -17.49 0.88
C ILE A 177 2.88 -18.20 1.01
N ILE A 178 2.23 -18.50 -0.11
CA ILE A 178 0.90 -19.13 -0.12
C ILE A 178 0.97 -20.53 0.49
N ASN A 179 1.98 -21.32 0.13
CA ASN A 179 2.14 -22.69 0.64
C ASN A 179 2.46 -22.73 2.15
N GLU A 180 3.17 -21.73 2.67
CA GLU A 180 3.46 -21.63 4.11
C GLU A 180 2.25 -21.15 4.92
N ASN A 181 1.38 -20.33 4.34
CA ASN A 181 0.29 -19.66 5.07
C ASN A 181 -1.10 -20.30 4.83
N MET A 182 -1.22 -21.29 3.96
CA MET A 182 -2.50 -21.97 3.66
C MET A 182 -2.38 -23.50 3.77
N LYS A 183 -3.48 -24.14 4.20
CA LYS A 183 -3.57 -25.61 4.19
C LYS A 183 -3.58 -26.13 2.75
N LYS A 184 -2.81 -27.17 2.46
CA LYS A 184 -2.71 -27.82 1.13
C LYS A 184 -4.07 -28.12 0.47
N SER A 185 -5.03 -28.63 1.24
CA SER A 185 -6.39 -28.92 0.75
C SER A 185 -7.13 -27.66 0.28
N TYR A 186 -6.95 -26.54 0.98
CA TYR A 186 -7.55 -25.27 0.63
C TYR A 186 -6.84 -24.63 -0.57
N ILE A 187 -5.50 -24.74 -0.66
CA ILE A 187 -4.71 -24.29 -1.81
C ILE A 187 -5.26 -24.93 -3.09
N LYS A 188 -5.38 -26.27 -3.12
CA LYS A 188 -5.91 -26.97 -4.29
C LYS A 188 -7.29 -26.43 -4.65
N ARG A 189 -8.27 -26.48 -3.73
CA ARG A 189 -9.64 -26.05 -4.02
C ARG A 189 -9.73 -24.60 -4.51
N PHE A 190 -9.03 -23.69 -3.84
CA PHE A 190 -9.07 -22.27 -4.18
C PHE A 190 -8.40 -22.00 -5.53
N PHE A 191 -7.15 -22.42 -5.70
CA PHE A 191 -6.37 -22.08 -6.90
C PHE A 191 -6.78 -22.89 -8.13
N TYR A 192 -7.33 -24.10 -8.01
CA TYR A 192 -7.96 -24.78 -9.15
C TYR A 192 -9.15 -23.98 -9.70
N THR A 193 -9.96 -23.40 -8.82
CA THR A 193 -11.10 -22.57 -9.23
C THR A 193 -10.62 -21.31 -9.93
N GLN A 194 -9.61 -20.64 -9.38
CA GLN A 194 -9.02 -19.44 -9.98
C GLN A 194 -8.35 -19.74 -11.34
N ALA A 195 -7.58 -20.83 -11.44
CA ALA A 195 -6.95 -21.27 -12.68
C ALA A 195 -7.99 -21.51 -13.79
N GLY A 196 -9.13 -22.12 -13.45
CA GLY A 196 -10.25 -22.31 -14.38
C GLY A 196 -10.82 -20.99 -14.92
N PHE A 197 -10.86 -19.94 -14.09
CA PHE A 197 -11.27 -18.59 -14.53
C PHE A 197 -10.26 -17.99 -15.51
N TYR A 198 -8.96 -18.04 -15.20
CA TYR A 198 -7.92 -17.46 -16.07
C TYR A 198 -7.74 -18.23 -17.39
N ARG A 199 -7.96 -19.55 -17.39
CA ARG A 199 -7.77 -20.42 -18.57
C ARG A 199 -8.59 -19.97 -19.77
N LYS A 200 -9.74 -19.33 -19.56
CA LYS A 200 -10.62 -18.85 -20.64
C LYS A 200 -10.06 -17.65 -21.40
N LEU A 201 -9.00 -17.01 -20.89
CA LEU A 201 -8.47 -15.73 -21.37
C LEU A 201 -6.94 -15.76 -21.48
N LEU A 202 -6.33 -16.92 -21.78
CA LEU A 202 -4.87 -17.08 -21.82
C LEU A 202 -4.16 -16.20 -22.86
N ASP A 203 -4.87 -15.75 -23.88
CA ASP A 203 -4.32 -14.82 -24.88
C ASP A 203 -3.92 -13.47 -24.27
N TYR A 204 -4.52 -13.10 -23.13
CA TYR A 204 -4.16 -11.90 -22.40
C TYR A 204 -2.97 -12.17 -21.47
N LYS A 205 -1.92 -11.35 -21.61
CA LYS A 205 -0.66 -11.49 -20.86
C LYS A 205 -0.87 -11.57 -19.34
N ALA A 206 -1.79 -10.79 -18.78
CA ALA A 206 -2.07 -10.78 -17.35
C ALA A 206 -2.73 -12.08 -16.87
N GLN A 207 -3.67 -12.60 -17.64
CA GLN A 207 -4.38 -13.83 -17.34
C GLN A 207 -3.45 -15.04 -17.52
N ASN A 208 -2.58 -15.04 -18.53
CA ASN A 208 -1.52 -16.04 -18.65
C ASN A 208 -0.57 -16.00 -17.44
N PHE A 209 -0.17 -14.81 -16.99
CA PHE A 209 0.66 -14.65 -15.79
C PHE A 209 -0.02 -15.23 -14.55
N LEU A 210 -1.28 -14.85 -14.30
CA LEU A 210 -2.05 -15.31 -13.13
C LEU A 210 -2.28 -16.82 -13.19
N TYR A 211 -2.61 -17.36 -14.37
CA TYR A 211 -2.74 -18.80 -14.60
C TYR A 211 -1.45 -19.54 -14.24
N ASN A 212 -0.31 -19.12 -14.78
CA ASN A 212 0.98 -19.75 -14.48
C ASN A 212 1.35 -19.65 -12.99
N LEU A 213 1.03 -18.52 -12.36
CA LEU A 213 1.24 -18.33 -10.93
C LEU A 213 0.40 -19.32 -10.11
N THR A 214 -0.89 -19.47 -10.44
CA THR A 214 -1.77 -20.45 -9.77
C THR A 214 -1.27 -21.89 -9.95
N HIS A 215 -0.81 -22.25 -11.15
CA HIS A 215 -0.25 -23.58 -11.40
C HIS A 215 1.00 -23.83 -10.57
N THR A 216 1.87 -22.82 -10.49
CA THR A 216 3.10 -22.91 -9.70
C THR A 216 2.77 -23.11 -8.22
N ILE A 217 1.84 -22.32 -7.66
CA ILE A 217 1.34 -22.50 -6.30
C ILE A 217 0.85 -23.94 -6.08
N THR A 218 -0.01 -24.46 -6.97
CA THR A 218 -0.59 -25.81 -6.83
C THR A 218 0.41 -26.94 -7.01
N LYS A 219 1.51 -26.73 -7.74
CA LYS A 219 2.55 -27.74 -7.97
C LYS A 219 3.46 -27.91 -6.75
N TYR A 220 3.69 -26.83 -6.00
CA TYR A 220 4.51 -26.84 -4.78
C TYR A 220 3.73 -27.24 -3.51
N GLY A 221 2.39 -27.18 -3.53
CA GLY A 221 1.51 -27.49 -2.39
C GLY A 221 1.00 -28.91 -2.32
#